data_AF-A0A178DZW1-F1
#
_entry.id   AF-A0A178DZW1-F1
#
_cell.length_a   1.000
_cell.length_b   1.000
_cell.length_c   1.000
_cell.angle_alpha   90.00
_cell.angle_beta   90.00
_cell.angle_gamma   90.00
#
_symmetry.space_group_name_H-M   'P 1'
#
loop_
_entity.id
_entity.type
_entity.pdbx_description
1 polymer ?
#
loop_
_entity_poly.entity_id
_entity_poly.type
_entity_poly.pdbx_seq_one_letter_code
_entity_poly.pdbx_strand_id
1 'polypeptide(L)'
;MAVLKREAPPRDAKPPNAAARPNASVSSPLARVMREFQDLVCAFESGLRQSLASTPLPLDLDDIRREACRLAISDLSAQYTRKYIRTELHHAESEGKRVEEQLHALALSDVPSARDNLAGLHHGYFRLYSTELFDQLGQPTELRFGTLRFHRHPSADDYAHAPAQSPWVTVELALNNSFYVADSMETLPYHTFRLPSEPSLQNRGILSRKPEDNGGFPDFDSWLLFTFLGNGCIKLEVPVEMCADVYGGRLQGRENEEVLFWGFFVDDDVES
;
A
#
# COMPACT_ATOMS: atom_id res chain seq x y z
N MET A 1 -29.55 -27.45 -64.13
CA MET A 1 -29.81 -27.12 -62.71
C MET A 1 -28.58 -26.40 -62.16
N ALA A 2 -28.81 -25.35 -61.36
CA ALA A 2 -27.86 -24.46 -60.69
C ALA A 2 -26.91 -23.62 -61.58
N VAL A 3 -27.32 -22.36 -61.76
CA VAL A 3 -26.58 -21.20 -62.29
C VAL A 3 -26.40 -20.20 -61.12
N LEU A 4 -25.40 -19.33 -61.23
CA LEU A 4 -25.13 -18.10 -60.45
C LEU A 4 -24.30 -18.32 -59.17
N LYS A 5 -23.31 -17.48 -58.82
CA LYS A 5 -23.23 -16.04 -59.03
C LYS A 5 -21.78 -15.57 -58.88
N ARG A 6 -21.29 -14.81 -59.86
CA ARG A 6 -19.98 -14.12 -59.86
C ARG A 6 -20.02 -12.89 -58.95
N GLU A 7 -18.88 -12.63 -58.32
CA GLU A 7 -18.54 -11.49 -57.47
C GLU A 7 -18.68 -10.15 -58.21
N ALA A 8 -19.08 -9.11 -57.47
CA ALA A 8 -19.11 -7.73 -57.92
C ALA A 8 -18.15 -6.88 -57.05
N PRO A 9 -17.37 -5.96 -57.65
CA PRO A 9 -16.47 -5.06 -56.92
C PRO A 9 -17.19 -3.80 -56.41
N PRO A 10 -16.73 -3.17 -55.31
CA PRO A 10 -17.32 -1.95 -54.79
C PRO A 10 -16.68 -0.71 -55.43
N ARG A 11 -17.53 0.24 -55.87
CA ARG A 11 -17.14 1.64 -56.15
C ARG A 11 -18.12 2.61 -55.49
N ASP A 12 -17.51 3.60 -54.84
CA ASP A 12 -17.92 4.99 -54.58
C ASP A 12 -19.34 5.30 -54.07
N ALA A 13 -19.42 5.93 -52.88
CA ALA A 13 -19.61 7.38 -52.78
C ALA A 13 -19.76 7.84 -51.32
N LYS A 14 -19.04 8.90 -50.99
CA LYS A 14 -19.08 9.70 -49.75
C LYS A 14 -20.33 10.59 -49.74
N PRO A 15 -20.95 10.85 -48.58
CA PRO A 15 -21.60 12.13 -48.31
C PRO A 15 -20.82 12.97 -47.26
N PRO A 16 -20.84 14.31 -47.37
CA PRO A 16 -20.05 15.23 -46.54
C PRO A 16 -20.82 15.78 -45.32
N ASN A 17 -20.05 16.29 -44.34
CA ASN A 17 -20.35 17.35 -43.37
C ASN A 17 -21.64 17.27 -42.51
N ALA A 18 -21.44 17.16 -41.19
CA ALA A 18 -21.77 18.25 -40.25
C ALA A 18 -21.36 17.91 -38.81
N ALA A 19 -20.64 18.85 -38.18
CA ALA A 19 -20.41 18.96 -36.73
C ALA A 19 -19.49 17.92 -36.06
N ALA A 20 -18.26 17.83 -36.57
CA ALA A 20 -17.14 17.79 -35.64
C ALA A 20 -17.19 19.08 -34.81
N ARG A 21 -17.56 18.99 -33.53
CA ARG A 21 -17.16 19.99 -32.53
C ARG A 21 -15.73 19.61 -32.10
N PRO A 22 -14.67 20.25 -32.61
CA PRO A 22 -13.44 20.33 -31.85
C PRO A 22 -13.70 21.33 -30.70
N ASN A 23 -12.94 21.23 -29.61
CA ASN A 23 -13.01 22.09 -28.42
C ASN A 23 -13.89 21.56 -27.27
N ALA A 24 -13.74 20.27 -26.94
CA ALA A 24 -13.47 19.99 -25.53
C ALA A 24 -11.97 20.27 -25.34
N SER A 25 -11.64 21.53 -25.06
CA SER A 25 -10.29 21.90 -24.68
C SER A 25 -9.90 21.02 -23.50
N VAL A 26 -8.91 20.15 -23.72
CA VAL A 26 -8.24 19.43 -22.65
C VAL A 26 -7.56 20.50 -21.83
N SER A 27 -8.28 21.07 -20.86
CA SER A 27 -7.76 22.12 -20.00
C SER A 27 -6.51 21.56 -19.34
N SER A 28 -5.39 22.26 -19.46
CA SER A 28 -4.14 21.83 -18.84
C SER A 28 -4.38 21.53 -17.35
N PRO A 29 -3.67 20.54 -16.76
CA PRO A 29 -3.84 20.21 -15.35
C PRO A 29 -3.77 21.45 -14.44
N LEU A 30 -2.87 22.39 -14.75
CA LEU A 30 -2.76 23.68 -14.07
C LEU A 30 -4.03 24.54 -14.19
N ALA A 31 -4.64 24.64 -15.38
CA ALA A 31 -5.87 25.41 -15.58
C ALA A 31 -7.07 24.80 -14.84
N ARG A 32 -7.05 23.50 -14.52
CA ARG A 32 -8.05 22.89 -13.63
C ARG A 32 -7.78 23.28 -12.17
N VAL A 33 -6.53 23.11 -11.71
CA VAL A 33 -6.11 23.47 -10.34
C VAL A 33 -6.40 24.96 -10.04
N MET A 34 -6.12 25.86 -10.98
CA MET A 34 -6.36 27.30 -10.81
C MET A 34 -7.86 27.64 -10.70
N ARG A 35 -8.73 26.89 -11.39
CA ARG A 35 -10.19 27.05 -11.25
C ARG A 35 -10.67 26.54 -9.90
N GLU A 36 -10.25 25.35 -9.51
CA GLU A 36 -10.55 24.77 -8.19
C GLU A 36 -10.11 25.70 -7.05
N PHE A 37 -8.91 26.31 -7.17
CA PHE A 37 -8.43 27.30 -6.22
C PHE A 37 -9.34 28.54 -6.14
N GLN A 38 -9.73 29.11 -7.29
CA GLN A 38 -10.62 30.28 -7.31
C GLN A 38 -12.00 29.97 -6.72
N ASP A 39 -12.54 28.78 -7.00
CA ASP A 39 -13.82 28.33 -6.44
C ASP A 39 -13.74 28.17 -4.92
N LEU A 40 -12.65 27.58 -4.40
CA LEU A 40 -12.39 27.45 -2.97
C LEU A 40 -12.24 28.82 -2.29
N VAL A 41 -11.50 29.76 -2.89
CA VAL A 41 -11.37 31.13 -2.37
C VAL A 41 -12.73 31.79 -2.27
N CYS A 42 -13.56 31.72 -3.32
CA CYS A 42 -14.91 32.29 -3.30
C CYS A 42 -15.78 31.68 -2.18
N ALA A 43 -15.70 30.36 -1.99
CA ALA A 43 -16.43 29.65 -0.94
C ALA A 43 -15.98 30.08 0.46
N PHE A 44 -14.66 30.14 0.71
CA PHE A 44 -14.12 30.57 2.00
C PHE A 44 -14.37 32.05 2.28
N GLU A 45 -14.24 32.95 1.30
CA GLU A 45 -14.58 34.37 1.47
C GLU A 45 -16.05 34.53 1.88
N SER A 46 -16.95 33.79 1.24
CA SER A 46 -18.38 33.83 1.56
C SER A 46 -18.66 33.32 2.98
N GLY A 47 -18.03 32.21 3.38
CA GLY A 47 -18.18 31.64 4.72
C GLY A 47 -17.58 32.53 5.83
N LEU A 48 -16.42 33.14 5.58
CA LEU A 48 -15.77 34.08 6.49
C LEU A 48 -16.62 35.34 6.68
N ARG A 49 -17.14 35.91 5.59
CA ARG A 49 -18.06 37.08 5.67
C ARG A 49 -19.31 36.77 6.47
N GLN A 50 -19.91 35.60 6.27
CA GLN A 50 -21.10 35.20 7.01
C GLN A 50 -20.81 35.01 8.50
N SER A 51 -19.67 34.41 8.84
CA SER A 51 -19.26 34.19 10.24
C SER A 51 -18.94 35.51 10.95
N LEU A 52 -18.31 36.44 10.24
CA LEU A 52 -17.87 37.74 10.77
C LEU A 52 -18.96 38.80 10.78
N ALA A 53 -20.05 38.64 10.01
CA ALA A 53 -21.22 39.53 10.04
C ALA A 53 -21.88 39.64 11.43
N SER A 54 -21.59 38.69 12.33
CA SER A 54 -22.03 38.69 13.73
C SER A 54 -21.12 39.49 14.68
N THR A 55 -19.99 40.00 14.19
CA THR A 55 -18.95 40.67 14.98
C THR A 55 -18.84 42.14 14.57
N PRO A 56 -18.96 43.11 15.50
CA PRO A 56 -19.05 44.54 15.17
C PRO A 56 -17.72 45.22 14.80
N LEU A 57 -16.67 44.46 14.45
CA LEU A 57 -15.37 45.01 14.09
C LEU A 57 -15.27 45.25 12.58
N PRO A 58 -14.81 46.44 12.13
CA PRO A 58 -14.53 46.68 10.72
C PRO A 58 -13.30 45.85 10.31
N LEU A 59 -13.55 44.74 9.63
CA LEU A 59 -12.51 43.91 9.02
C LEU A 59 -12.23 44.39 7.60
N ASP A 60 -10.95 44.50 7.28
CA ASP A 60 -10.51 44.80 5.92
C ASP A 60 -10.91 43.64 4.98
N LEU A 61 -11.50 43.98 3.83
CA LEU A 61 -11.86 42.99 2.81
C LEU A 61 -10.62 42.27 2.28
N ASP A 62 -9.47 42.96 2.29
CA ASP A 62 -8.19 42.37 1.87
C ASP A 62 -7.70 41.31 2.86
N ASP A 63 -7.95 41.48 4.17
CA ASP A 63 -7.62 40.48 5.19
C ASP A 63 -8.49 39.22 5.03
N ILE A 64 -9.79 39.38 4.77
CA ILE A 64 -10.71 38.26 4.53
C ILE A 64 -10.26 37.46 3.30
N ARG A 65 -9.92 38.15 2.21
CA ARG A 65 -9.43 37.50 0.99
C ARG A 65 -8.10 36.79 1.22
N ARG A 66 -7.18 37.40 1.97
CA ARG A 66 -5.89 36.79 2.29
C ARG A 66 -6.06 35.50 3.09
N GLU A 67 -6.96 35.51 4.07
CA GLU A 67 -7.26 34.32 4.87
C GLU A 67 -7.98 33.25 4.06
N ALA A 68 -8.94 33.62 3.20
CA ALA A 68 -9.60 32.69 2.28
C ALA A 68 -8.60 32.03 1.32
N CYS A 69 -7.64 32.78 0.78
CA CYS A 69 -6.53 32.24 -0.01
C CYS A 69 -5.69 31.24 0.78
N ARG A 70 -5.37 31.53 2.04
CA ARG A 70 -4.58 30.64 2.92
C ARG A 70 -5.33 29.31 3.15
N LEU A 71 -6.63 29.37 3.44
CA LEU A 71 -7.48 28.20 3.61
C LEU A 71 -7.59 27.38 2.32
N ALA A 72 -7.81 28.05 1.18
CA ALA A 72 -7.87 27.39 -0.13
C ALA A 72 -6.56 26.68 -0.49
N ILE A 73 -5.39 27.28 -0.24
CA ILE A 73 -4.09 26.62 -0.45
C ILE A 73 -3.97 25.39 0.45
N SER A 74 -4.34 25.50 1.73
CA SER A 74 -4.28 24.38 2.68
C SER A 74 -5.17 23.22 2.22
N ASP A 75 -6.42 23.48 1.84
CA ASP A 75 -7.37 22.44 1.41
C ASP A 75 -6.95 21.78 0.10
N LEU A 76 -6.53 22.59 -0.88
CA LEU A 76 -6.01 22.11 -2.15
C LEU A 76 -4.75 21.25 -1.95
N SER A 77 -3.84 21.67 -1.07
CA SER A 77 -2.64 20.87 -0.75
C SER A 77 -3.01 19.52 -0.15
N ALA A 78 -3.96 19.47 0.80
CA ALA A 78 -4.40 18.23 1.42
C ALA A 78 -5.07 17.29 0.40
N GLN A 79 -5.93 17.83 -0.48
CA GLN A 79 -6.62 17.05 -1.51
C GLN A 79 -5.64 16.44 -2.52
N TYR A 80 -4.70 17.25 -3.03
CA TYR A 80 -3.73 16.78 -4.01
C TYR A 80 -2.71 15.81 -3.39
N THR A 81 -2.30 16.02 -2.13
CA THR A 81 -1.48 15.06 -1.38
C THR A 81 -2.19 13.71 -1.27
N ARG A 82 -3.46 13.67 -0.85
CA ARG A 82 -4.23 12.40 -0.77
C ARG A 82 -4.35 11.71 -2.13
N LYS A 83 -4.59 12.47 -3.19
CA LYS A 83 -4.67 11.93 -4.56
C LYS A 83 -3.33 11.36 -5.03
N TYR A 84 -2.24 12.04 -4.71
CA TYR A 84 -0.89 11.59 -5.02
C TYR A 84 -0.58 10.28 -4.28
N ILE A 85 -0.79 10.26 -2.96
CA ILE A 85 -0.62 9.06 -2.12
C ILE A 85 -1.43 7.89 -2.66
N ARG A 86 -2.71 8.09 -2.99
CA ARG A 86 -3.55 7.02 -3.55
C ARG A 86 -2.97 6.47 -4.86
N THR A 87 -2.42 7.34 -5.70
CA THR A 87 -1.80 6.96 -6.97
C THR A 87 -0.56 6.10 -6.74
N GLU A 88 0.31 6.52 -5.82
CA GLU A 88 1.52 5.79 -5.42
C GLU A 88 1.17 4.43 -4.78
N LEU A 89 0.15 4.36 -3.92
CA LEU A 89 -0.32 3.11 -3.32
C LEU A 89 -0.85 2.14 -4.38
N HIS A 90 -1.63 2.63 -5.36
CA HIS A 90 -2.10 1.77 -6.46
C HIS A 90 -0.94 1.30 -7.35
N HIS A 91 0.08 2.13 -7.55
CA HIS A 91 1.28 1.71 -8.26
C HIS A 91 2.00 0.58 -7.52
N ALA A 92 2.23 0.75 -6.21
CA ALA A 92 2.82 -0.28 -5.35
C ALA A 92 1.99 -1.58 -5.37
N GLU A 93 0.67 -1.50 -5.17
CA GLU A 93 -0.22 -2.66 -5.25
C GLU A 93 -0.16 -3.35 -6.62
N SER A 94 -0.15 -2.58 -7.71
CA SER A 94 -0.08 -3.14 -9.07
C SER A 94 1.23 -3.88 -9.34
N GLU A 95 2.34 -3.39 -8.78
CA GLU A 95 3.64 -4.04 -8.90
C GLU A 95 3.68 -5.36 -8.11
N GLY A 96 3.15 -5.36 -6.88
CA GLY A 96 3.02 -6.58 -6.08
C GLY A 96 2.16 -7.64 -6.78
N LYS A 97 1.01 -7.24 -7.32
CA LYS A 97 0.12 -8.12 -8.11
C LYS A 97 0.81 -8.65 -9.36
N ARG A 98 1.56 -7.82 -10.07
CA ARG A 98 2.34 -8.24 -11.26
C ARG A 98 3.34 -9.34 -10.91
N VAL A 99 4.06 -9.22 -9.79
CA VAL A 99 5.02 -10.25 -9.34
C VAL A 99 4.30 -11.52 -8.90
N GLU A 100 3.18 -11.40 -8.18
CA GLU A 100 2.34 -12.54 -7.80
C GLU A 100 1.82 -13.30 -9.03
N GLU A 101 1.29 -12.60 -10.04
CA GLU A 101 0.84 -13.19 -11.30
C GLU A 101 1.98 -13.90 -12.06
N GLN A 102 3.18 -13.31 -12.06
CA GLN A 102 4.37 -13.94 -12.63
C GLN A 102 4.74 -15.22 -11.90
N LEU A 103 4.68 -15.21 -10.57
CA LEU A 103 4.95 -16.40 -9.77
C LEU A 103 3.90 -17.50 -10.00
N HIS A 104 2.63 -17.14 -10.17
CA HIS A 104 1.58 -18.06 -10.59
C HIS A 104 1.86 -18.68 -11.97
N ALA A 105 2.27 -17.87 -12.95
CA ALA A 105 2.61 -18.36 -14.29
C ALA A 105 3.82 -19.30 -14.28
N LEU A 106 4.83 -19.01 -13.44
CA LEU A 106 5.99 -19.89 -13.23
C LEU A 106 5.60 -21.17 -12.50
N ALA A 107 4.73 -21.13 -11.49
CA ALA A 107 4.27 -22.34 -10.80
C ALA A 107 3.52 -23.30 -11.73
N LEU A 108 2.93 -22.81 -12.82
CA LEU A 108 2.23 -23.61 -13.84
C LEU A 108 3.14 -24.09 -14.98
N SER A 109 4.34 -23.52 -15.12
CA SER A 109 5.31 -23.90 -16.13
C SER A 109 6.53 -24.48 -15.41
N ASP A 110 6.75 -25.80 -15.47
CA ASP A 110 7.85 -26.55 -14.81
C ASP A 110 9.28 -26.12 -15.28
N VAL A 111 9.46 -24.89 -15.73
CA VAL A 111 10.71 -24.28 -16.14
C VAL A 111 11.43 -23.76 -14.88
N PRO A 112 12.64 -24.26 -14.58
CA PRO A 112 13.42 -23.75 -13.46
C PRO A 112 13.76 -22.27 -13.70
N SER A 113 13.20 -21.39 -12.88
CA SER A 113 13.43 -19.95 -12.94
C SER A 113 14.84 -19.60 -12.43
N ALA A 114 15.38 -18.48 -12.91
CA ALA A 114 16.56 -17.87 -12.30
C ALA A 114 16.24 -17.60 -10.83
N ARG A 115 17.00 -18.25 -9.94
CA ARG A 115 16.75 -18.27 -8.50
C ARG A 115 16.88 -16.86 -7.92
N ASP A 116 15.76 -16.19 -7.72
CA ASP A 116 15.68 -15.07 -6.78
C ASP A 116 15.98 -15.62 -5.39
N ASN A 117 17.22 -15.42 -4.96
CA ASN A 117 17.68 -15.94 -3.69
C ASN A 117 17.16 -15.06 -2.56
N LEU A 118 16.17 -15.54 -1.82
CA LEU A 118 15.64 -14.87 -0.62
C LEU A 118 16.66 -14.84 0.54
N ALA A 119 17.85 -15.41 0.38
CA ALA A 119 18.93 -15.29 1.38
C ALA A 119 19.35 -13.84 1.66
N GLY A 120 19.09 -12.91 0.73
CA GLY A 120 19.38 -11.47 0.91
C GLY A 120 18.46 -10.74 1.88
N LEU A 121 17.31 -11.34 2.27
CA LEU A 121 16.29 -10.65 3.09
C LEU A 121 16.76 -10.24 4.50
N HIS A 122 17.94 -10.71 4.93
CA HIS A 122 18.52 -10.44 6.24
C HIS A 122 19.32 -9.14 6.33
N HIS A 123 19.63 -8.50 5.20
CA HIS A 123 20.42 -7.25 5.14
C HIS A 123 19.53 -6.09 4.67
N GLY A 124 18.42 -5.86 5.36
CA GLY A 124 17.47 -4.84 4.95
C GLY A 124 16.14 -4.91 5.65
N TYR A 125 15.16 -4.22 5.09
CA TYR A 125 13.78 -4.20 5.58
C TYR A 125 12.79 -4.04 4.45
N PHE A 126 11.57 -4.52 4.66
CA PHE A 126 10.46 -4.22 3.77
C PHE A 126 9.74 -2.96 4.23
N ARG A 127 9.46 -2.05 3.30
CA ARG A 127 8.50 -0.96 3.50
C ARG A 127 7.10 -1.45 3.17
N LEU A 128 6.16 -1.27 4.09
CA LEU A 128 4.80 -1.79 3.99
C LEU A 128 3.82 -0.69 3.53
N TYR A 129 3.03 -1.01 2.51
CA TYR A 129 2.00 -0.17 1.92
C TYR A 129 0.67 -0.92 1.89
N SER A 130 -0.45 -0.22 2.12
CA SER A 130 -1.78 -0.83 2.06
C SER A 130 -2.80 0.18 1.52
N THR A 131 -3.36 -0.12 0.35
CA THR A 131 -4.51 0.64 -0.21
C THR A 131 -5.76 0.42 0.63
N GLU A 132 -5.94 -0.78 1.16
CA GLU A 132 -7.05 -1.14 2.04
C GLU A 132 -7.02 -0.33 3.34
N LEU A 133 -5.89 -0.36 4.07
CA LEU A 133 -5.76 0.38 5.32
C LEU A 133 -5.92 1.89 5.11
N PHE A 134 -5.37 2.41 4.01
CA PHE A 134 -5.56 3.80 3.62
C PHE A 134 -7.04 4.17 3.52
N ASP A 135 -7.85 3.33 2.86
CA ASP A 135 -9.29 3.55 2.72
C ASP A 135 -10.03 3.39 4.05
N GLN A 136 -9.69 2.37 4.85
CA GLN A 136 -10.29 2.12 6.16
C GLN A 136 -10.03 3.27 7.16
N LEU A 137 -8.83 3.86 7.14
CA LEU A 137 -8.44 5.00 7.97
C LEU A 137 -8.99 6.35 7.48
N GLY A 138 -9.69 6.38 6.34
CA GLY A 138 -10.24 7.62 5.79
C GLY A 138 -9.21 8.48 5.07
N GLN A 139 -8.27 7.83 4.38
CA GLN A 139 -7.28 8.45 3.48
C GLN A 139 -6.31 9.39 4.23
N PRO A 140 -5.52 8.85 5.18
CA PRO A 140 -4.52 9.64 5.91
C PRO A 140 -3.49 10.25 4.96
N THR A 141 -2.75 11.26 5.41
CA THR A 141 -1.72 11.93 4.59
C THR A 141 -0.37 11.22 4.60
N GLU A 142 -0.30 10.03 5.20
CA GLU A 142 0.93 9.24 5.31
C GLU A 142 0.85 8.03 4.38
N LEU A 143 1.93 7.81 3.61
CA LEU A 143 2.02 6.71 2.64
C LEU A 143 2.53 5.41 3.28
N ARG A 144 3.37 5.52 4.31
CA ARG A 144 4.06 4.37 4.95
C ARG A 144 3.31 3.94 6.19
N PHE A 145 2.81 2.71 6.18
CA PHE A 145 2.08 2.14 7.32
C PHE A 145 2.98 1.32 8.24
N GLY A 146 4.14 0.88 7.77
CA GLY A 146 5.04 0.11 8.60
C GLY A 146 6.32 -0.35 7.93
N THR A 147 7.09 -1.11 8.68
CA THR A 147 8.28 -1.83 8.23
C THR A 147 8.37 -3.21 8.82
N LEU A 148 9.00 -4.11 8.07
CA LEU A 148 9.16 -5.51 8.43
C LEU A 148 10.62 -5.93 8.23
N ARG A 149 11.20 -6.59 9.23
CA ARG A 149 12.58 -7.13 9.19
C ARG A 149 12.60 -8.61 9.56
N PHE A 150 13.48 -9.36 8.91
CA PHE A 150 13.71 -10.77 9.17
C PHE A 150 15.13 -11.00 9.69
N HIS A 151 15.23 -11.46 10.92
CA HIS A 151 16.49 -11.87 11.53
C HIS A 151 16.60 -13.39 11.46
N ARG A 152 17.69 -13.88 10.86
CA ARG A 152 18.00 -15.32 10.86
C ARG A 152 19.14 -15.58 11.80
N HIS A 153 18.88 -16.44 12.76
CA HIS A 153 19.88 -16.89 13.70
C HIS A 153 20.54 -18.16 13.15
N PRO A 154 21.85 -18.14 12.86
CA PRO A 154 22.54 -19.34 12.45
C PRO A 154 22.50 -20.35 13.59
N SER A 155 22.25 -21.61 13.24
CA SER A 155 22.45 -22.73 14.16
C SER A 155 23.90 -22.72 14.64
N ALA A 156 24.12 -22.93 15.93
CA ALA A 156 25.45 -22.91 16.55
C ALA A 156 26.43 -24.02 16.06
N ASP A 157 26.12 -24.71 14.96
CA ASP A 157 26.89 -25.81 14.38
C ASP A 157 28.16 -25.38 13.63
N ASP A 158 28.46 -24.07 13.52
CA ASP A 158 29.80 -23.61 13.12
C ASP A 158 30.85 -23.80 14.24
N TYR A 159 30.41 -24.13 15.46
CA TYR A 159 31.28 -24.56 16.55
C TYR A 159 30.90 -25.98 16.98
N ALA A 160 31.75 -26.93 16.57
CA ALA A 160 31.60 -28.36 16.85
C ALA A 160 31.22 -28.63 18.32
N HIS A 161 30.12 -29.37 18.54
CA HIS A 161 29.72 -30.11 19.76
C HIS A 161 28.38 -29.73 20.45
N ALA A 162 27.53 -28.86 19.87
CA ALA A 162 26.13 -28.71 20.34
C ALA A 162 25.18 -29.60 19.52
N PRO A 163 24.03 -30.06 20.08
CA PRO A 163 22.99 -30.71 19.29
C PRO A 163 22.46 -29.71 18.26
N ALA A 164 22.45 -30.11 16.99
CA ALA A 164 22.03 -29.30 15.85
C ALA A 164 20.64 -28.69 16.06
N GLN A 165 20.59 -27.45 16.54
CA GLN A 165 19.34 -26.69 16.58
C GLN A 165 19.04 -26.27 15.15
N SER A 166 17.80 -26.39 14.67
CA SER A 166 17.44 -25.83 13.37
C SER A 166 17.56 -24.31 13.39
N PRO A 167 17.97 -23.66 12.30
CA PRO A 167 18.02 -22.21 12.24
C PRO A 167 16.62 -21.65 12.52
N TRP A 168 16.53 -20.68 13.41
CA TRP A 168 15.27 -20.02 13.74
C TRP A 168 15.26 -18.59 13.20
N VAL A 169 14.05 -18.07 13.05
CA VAL A 169 13.79 -16.75 12.48
C VAL A 169 13.04 -15.92 13.51
N THR A 170 13.52 -14.71 13.70
CA THR A 170 12.80 -13.67 14.43
C THR A 170 12.33 -12.62 13.44
N VAL A 171 11.10 -12.16 13.61
CA VAL A 171 10.48 -11.13 12.78
C VAL A 171 10.22 -9.91 13.63
N GLU A 172 10.57 -8.75 13.09
CA GLU A 172 10.24 -7.45 13.67
C GLU A 172 9.27 -6.73 12.74
N LEU A 173 8.12 -6.34 13.26
CA LEU A 173 7.09 -5.59 12.56
C LEU A 173 6.85 -4.28 13.30
N ALA A 174 7.16 -3.16 12.67
CA ALA A 174 6.78 -1.84 13.15
C ALA A 174 5.58 -1.34 12.35
N LEU A 175 4.44 -1.11 13.02
CA LEU A 175 3.26 -0.47 12.45
C LEU A 175 3.13 0.91 13.07
N ASN A 176 3.41 1.96 12.28
CA ASN A 176 3.54 3.33 12.77
C ASN A 176 4.42 3.43 14.04
N ASN A 177 3.82 3.71 15.20
CA ASN A 177 4.51 3.88 16.49
C ASN A 177 4.51 2.61 17.36
N SER A 178 3.91 1.51 16.89
CA SER A 178 3.82 0.25 17.63
C SER A 178 4.79 -0.77 17.05
N PHE A 179 5.32 -1.63 17.93
CA PHE A 179 6.33 -2.62 17.58
C PHE A 179 5.90 -4.02 18.03
N TYR A 180 5.92 -4.96 17.08
CA TYR A 180 5.59 -6.36 17.29
C TYR A 180 6.80 -7.22 16.94
N VAL A 181 6.99 -8.27 17.72
CA VAL A 181 8.02 -9.28 17.51
C VAL A 181 7.37 -10.65 17.37
N ALA A 182 7.98 -11.51 16.57
CA ALA A 182 7.59 -12.90 16.47
C ALA A 182 8.83 -13.78 16.40
N ASP A 183 8.82 -14.89 17.14
CA ASP A 183 9.91 -15.87 17.14
C ASP A 183 9.36 -17.24 16.71
N SER A 184 9.96 -17.81 15.67
CA SER A 184 9.57 -19.11 15.12
C SER A 184 9.68 -20.27 16.12
N MET A 185 10.44 -20.10 17.20
CA MET A 185 10.56 -21.09 18.27
C MET A 185 9.37 -21.08 19.22
N GLU A 186 8.66 -19.94 19.36
CA GLU A 186 7.53 -19.79 20.28
C GLU A 186 6.25 -20.46 19.79
N THR A 187 6.16 -20.74 18.48
CA THR A 187 5.02 -21.43 17.87
C THR A 187 5.14 -22.96 17.84
N LEU A 188 6.27 -23.51 18.30
CA LEU A 188 6.51 -24.95 18.33
C LEU A 188 5.79 -25.63 19.51
N PRO A 189 5.38 -26.91 19.37
CA PRO A 189 5.51 -27.77 18.19
C PRO A 189 4.39 -27.57 17.14
N TYR A 190 3.44 -26.67 17.40
CA TYR A 190 2.18 -26.58 16.66
C TYR A 190 2.35 -26.05 15.24
N HIS A 191 3.19 -25.03 15.06
CA HIS A 191 3.47 -24.45 13.76
C HIS A 191 4.97 -24.16 13.62
N THR A 192 5.56 -24.64 12.53
CA THR A 192 6.98 -24.37 12.23
C THR A 192 7.07 -23.28 11.18
N PHE A 193 7.41 -22.06 11.58
CA PHE A 193 7.74 -21.00 10.63
C PHE A 193 9.17 -21.17 10.11
N ARG A 194 9.36 -21.10 8.80
CA ARG A 194 10.68 -21.08 8.15
C ARG A 194 10.66 -20.08 7.02
N LEU A 195 11.72 -19.28 6.90
CA LEU A 195 11.91 -18.44 5.73
C LEU A 195 12.18 -19.35 4.51
N PRO A 196 11.41 -19.25 3.42
CA PRO A 196 11.68 -20.05 2.25
C PRO A 196 12.95 -19.57 1.54
N SER A 197 13.67 -20.49 0.90
CA SER A 197 14.86 -20.17 0.11
C SER A 197 14.52 -19.61 -1.28
N GLU A 198 13.31 -19.87 -1.76
CA GLU A 198 12.80 -19.48 -3.07
C GLU A 198 11.40 -18.83 -2.88
N PRO A 199 10.97 -17.96 -3.81
CA PRO A 199 9.62 -17.42 -3.81
C PRO A 199 8.55 -18.52 -3.72
N SER A 200 7.47 -18.24 -2.99
CA SER A 200 6.40 -19.19 -2.71
C SER A 200 5.07 -18.48 -2.51
N LEU A 201 4.05 -18.98 -3.22
CA LEU A 201 2.64 -18.60 -3.05
C LEU A 201 2.01 -19.22 -1.79
N GLN A 202 2.75 -20.06 -1.07
CA GLN A 202 2.25 -20.64 0.18
C GLN A 202 2.32 -19.60 1.29
N ASN A 203 1.17 -19.33 1.92
CA ASN A 203 1.10 -18.51 3.11
C ASN A 203 1.83 -19.21 4.27
N ARG A 204 2.67 -18.43 4.98
CA ARG A 204 3.44 -18.89 6.14
C ARG A 204 3.09 -18.03 7.34
N GLY A 205 2.55 -18.64 8.39
CA GLY A 205 2.15 -17.93 9.60
C GLY A 205 3.23 -17.90 10.68
N ILE A 206 3.34 -16.79 11.39
CA ILE A 206 4.05 -16.71 12.68
C ILE A 206 3.22 -15.87 13.66
N LEU A 207 3.20 -16.27 14.93
CA LEU A 207 2.45 -15.57 15.97
C LEU A 207 3.28 -14.40 16.51
N SER A 208 2.69 -13.22 16.57
CA SER A 208 3.37 -12.00 17.00
C SER A 208 2.83 -11.45 18.32
N ARG A 209 3.65 -10.70 19.05
CA ARG A 209 3.27 -10.02 20.29
C ARG A 209 4.03 -8.72 20.45
N LYS A 210 3.59 -7.84 21.35
CA LYS A 210 4.40 -6.70 21.73
C LYS A 210 5.40 -7.08 22.82
N PRO A 211 6.65 -6.61 22.76
CA PRO A 211 7.62 -6.85 23.83
C PRO A 211 7.18 -6.30 25.20
N GLU A 212 6.36 -5.23 25.20
CA GLU A 212 5.86 -4.58 26.42
C GLU A 212 4.83 -5.39 27.21
N ASP A 213 4.23 -6.43 26.61
CA ASP A 213 3.24 -7.29 27.24
C ASP A 213 3.86 -8.38 28.14
N ASN A 214 5.08 -8.16 28.64
CA ASN A 214 5.85 -9.10 29.49
C ASN A 214 5.99 -10.51 28.88
N GLY A 215 6.05 -10.60 27.55
CA GLY A 215 6.08 -11.87 26.82
C GLY A 215 4.72 -12.56 26.65
N GLY A 216 3.62 -11.92 27.05
CA GLY A 216 2.27 -12.39 26.72
C GLY A 216 1.95 -12.19 25.24
N PHE A 217 1.17 -13.11 24.67
CA PHE A 217 0.48 -12.88 23.39
C PHE A 217 -0.79 -12.08 23.65
N PRO A 218 -1.24 -11.24 22.69
CA PRO A 218 -2.47 -10.50 22.83
C PRO A 218 -3.69 -11.44 22.90
N ASP A 219 -4.80 -10.94 23.44
CA ASP A 219 -6.06 -11.68 23.58
C ASP A 219 -6.82 -11.85 22.24
N PHE A 220 -6.29 -11.30 21.15
CA PHE A 220 -6.83 -11.40 19.80
C PHE A 220 -5.88 -12.19 18.89
N ASP A 221 -6.36 -12.57 17.70
CA ASP A 221 -5.52 -13.24 16.71
C ASP A 221 -4.38 -12.32 16.24
N SER A 222 -3.14 -12.76 16.45
CA SER A 222 -1.92 -12.02 16.10
C SER A 222 -1.02 -12.79 15.13
N TRP A 223 -1.61 -13.73 14.37
CA TRP A 223 -0.93 -14.44 13.30
C TRP A 223 -0.62 -13.49 12.14
N LEU A 224 0.67 -13.33 11.85
CA LEU A 224 1.15 -12.67 10.64
C LEU A 224 1.31 -13.71 9.54
N LEU A 225 0.64 -13.52 8.39
CA LEU A 225 0.73 -14.44 7.26
C LEU A 225 1.53 -13.83 6.13
N PHE A 226 2.60 -14.50 5.71
CA PHE A 226 3.50 -14.04 4.67
C PHE A 226 3.37 -14.86 3.40
N THR A 227 3.30 -14.19 2.25
CA THR A 227 3.53 -14.76 0.92
C THR A 227 4.79 -14.14 0.32
N PHE A 228 5.79 -14.96 0.01
CA PHE A 228 7.09 -14.49 -0.49
C PHE A 228 7.09 -14.48 -2.02
N LEU A 229 6.95 -13.32 -2.65
CA LEU A 229 6.69 -13.24 -4.09
C LEU A 229 7.95 -13.26 -4.97
N GLY A 230 9.12 -12.95 -4.39
CA GLY A 230 10.37 -12.75 -5.15
C GLY A 230 10.53 -11.29 -5.59
N ASN A 231 11.62 -10.96 -6.29
CA ASN A 231 11.95 -9.59 -6.73
C ASN A 231 11.86 -8.52 -5.61
N GLY A 232 12.25 -8.88 -4.39
CA GLY A 232 12.13 -7.99 -3.23
C GLY A 232 10.68 -7.64 -2.83
N CYS A 233 9.68 -8.39 -3.31
CA CYS A 233 8.27 -8.19 -2.99
C CYS A 233 7.77 -9.26 -2.01
N ILE A 234 6.96 -8.81 -1.05
CA ILE A 234 6.26 -9.67 -0.09
C ILE A 234 4.81 -9.23 0.04
N LYS A 235 3.91 -10.18 0.27
CA LYS A 235 2.54 -9.93 0.68
C LYS A 235 2.42 -10.32 2.15
N LEU A 236 1.83 -9.45 2.95
CA LEU A 236 1.65 -9.65 4.39
C LEU A 236 0.19 -9.39 4.75
N GLU A 237 -0.47 -10.40 5.29
CA GLU A 237 -1.81 -10.27 5.87
C GLU A 237 -1.63 -10.07 7.39
N VAL A 238 -2.18 -8.96 7.91
CA VAL A 238 -2.10 -8.59 9.33
C VAL A 238 -3.52 -8.54 9.90
N PRO A 239 -3.79 -9.17 11.04
CA PRO A 239 -5.08 -9.05 11.72
C PRO A 239 -5.48 -7.59 11.94
N VAL A 240 -6.73 -7.25 11.64
CA VAL A 240 -7.19 -5.86 11.76
C VAL A 240 -7.15 -5.38 13.22
N GLU A 241 -7.22 -6.28 14.19
CA GLU A 241 -7.09 -5.99 15.61
C GLU A 241 -5.72 -5.39 15.94
N MET A 242 -4.64 -5.90 15.31
CA MET A 242 -3.32 -5.28 15.41
C MET A 242 -3.34 -3.87 14.80
N CYS A 243 -3.98 -3.69 13.65
CA CYS A 243 -4.10 -2.36 13.05
C CYS A 243 -4.96 -1.41 13.91
N ALA A 244 -6.03 -1.90 14.52
CA ALA A 244 -6.93 -1.16 15.40
C ALA A 244 -6.25 -0.75 16.70
N ASP A 245 -5.36 -1.58 17.24
CA ASP A 245 -4.53 -1.26 18.39
C ASP A 245 -3.55 -0.10 18.11
N VAL A 246 -3.09 0.05 16.86
CA VAL A 246 -2.21 1.18 16.45
C VAL A 246 -2.98 2.43 16.05
N TYR A 247 -3.96 2.30 15.16
CA TYR A 247 -4.62 3.44 14.51
C TYR A 247 -5.99 3.77 15.10
N GLY A 248 -6.59 2.85 15.86
CA GLY A 248 -7.88 3.02 16.51
C GLY A 248 -9.03 3.32 15.56
N GLY A 249 -10.05 4.00 16.10
CA GLY A 249 -11.13 4.58 15.32
C GLY A 249 -11.93 3.55 14.51
N ARG A 250 -11.94 3.70 13.19
CA ARG A 250 -12.80 2.96 12.25
C ARG A 250 -12.45 1.47 12.11
N LEU A 251 -11.32 1.06 12.67
CA LEU A 251 -10.85 -0.32 12.65
C LEU A 251 -11.41 -1.15 13.81
N GLN A 252 -11.92 -0.50 14.86
CA GLN A 252 -12.47 -1.20 16.02
C GLN A 252 -13.78 -1.94 15.68
N GLY A 253 -13.96 -3.13 16.24
CA GLY A 253 -15.16 -3.96 16.06
C GLY A 253 -15.21 -4.75 14.76
N ARG A 254 -14.08 -4.88 14.04
CA ARG A 254 -13.93 -5.67 12.82
C ARG A 254 -13.27 -7.02 13.09
N GLU A 255 -13.79 -7.79 14.04
CA GLU A 255 -13.11 -9.01 14.46
C GLU A 255 -12.97 -10.03 13.31
N ASN A 256 -11.81 -10.68 13.21
CA ASN A 256 -11.48 -11.68 12.18
C ASN A 256 -11.40 -11.15 10.74
N GLU A 257 -11.18 -9.84 10.55
CA GLU A 257 -10.75 -9.28 9.27
C GLU A 257 -9.21 -9.21 9.21
N GLU A 258 -8.65 -9.37 8.03
CA GLU A 258 -7.22 -9.17 7.76
C GLU A 258 -7.04 -7.93 6.90
N VAL A 259 -5.97 -7.18 7.16
CA VAL A 259 -5.54 -6.04 6.36
C VAL A 259 -4.37 -6.47 5.51
N LEU A 260 -4.49 -6.30 4.19
CA LEU A 260 -3.44 -6.66 3.26
C LEU A 260 -2.37 -5.57 3.13
N PHE A 261 -1.10 -5.96 3.26
CA PHE A 261 0.07 -5.12 3.02
C PHE A 261 0.93 -5.68 1.88
N TRP A 262 1.38 -4.77 1.01
CA TRP A 262 2.44 -5.01 0.04
C TRP A 262 3.75 -4.48 0.60
N GLY A 263 4.75 -5.35 0.71
CA GLY A 263 6.07 -5.01 1.19
C GLY A 263 7.10 -4.99 0.06
N PHE A 264 7.92 -3.93 0.03
CA PHE A 264 9.03 -3.79 -0.92
C PHE A 264 10.35 -3.70 -0.16
N PHE A 265 11.28 -4.58 -0.51
CA PHE A 265 12.58 -4.71 0.13
C PHE A 265 13.46 -3.49 -0.15
N VAL A 266 14.10 -3.00 0.91
CA VAL A 266 15.08 -1.94 0.91
C VAL A 266 16.31 -2.50 1.60
N ASP A 267 17.40 -2.60 0.84
CA ASP A 267 18.69 -3.05 1.33
C ASP A 267 19.28 -1.99 2.29
N ASP A 268 19.95 -2.43 3.34
CA ASP A 268 20.61 -1.52 4.30
C ASP A 268 21.85 -0.85 3.67
N ASP A 269 22.45 -1.44 2.62
CA ASP A 269 23.72 -0.99 2.02
C ASP A 269 23.58 0.18 0.99
N VAL A 270 22.39 0.74 0.80
CA VAL A 270 22.12 1.80 -0.20
C VAL A 270 22.65 3.19 0.22
N GLU A 271 23.40 3.30 1.32
CA GLU A 271 24.12 4.52 1.75
C GLU A 271 25.64 4.47 1.43
N SER A 272 26.04 3.97 0.25
CA SER A 272 27.43 4.06 -0.25
C SER A 272 27.61 5.08 -1.37
#